data_AF-A0A9E3EY07-F1
#
_entry.id   AF-A0A9E3EY07-F1
#
_cell.length_a   1.000
_cell.length_b   1.000
_cell.length_c   1.000
_cell.angle_alpha   90.00
_cell.angle_beta   90.00
_cell.angle_gamma   90.00
#
_symmetry.space_group_name_H-M   'P 1'
#
loop_
_entity.id
_entity.type
_entity.pdbx_description
1 polymer ?
#
loop_
_entity_poly.entity_id
_entity_poly.type
_entity_poly.pdbx_seq_one_letter_code
_entity_poly.pdbx_strand_id
1 'polypeptide(L)' 'HKHGLLLIKAGMYDNVIRVLVPLDVTDDQVRQALGILDAAFAEVAGAVPSSTI' A
#
# COMPACT_ATOMS: atom_id res chain seq x y z
N HIS A 1 -11.54 -6.67 -5.70
CA HIS A 1 -10.55 -5.60 -5.52
C HIS A 1 -11.27 -4.27 -5.35
N LYS A 2 -11.17 -3.60 -4.19
CA LYS A 2 -12.01 -2.43 -3.85
C LYS A 2 -11.31 -1.08 -4.03
N HIS A 3 -9.98 -1.02 -3.92
CA HIS A 3 -9.23 0.24 -3.91
C HIS A 3 -8.24 0.40 -5.07
N GLY A 4 -8.29 -0.46 -6.09
CA GLY A 4 -7.45 -0.35 -7.29
C GLY A 4 -5.97 -0.72 -7.14
N LEU A 5 -5.53 -1.15 -5.95
CA LEU A 5 -4.15 -1.60 -5.69
C LEU A 5 -4.07 -3.13 -5.61
N LEU A 6 -3.11 -3.72 -6.35
CA LEU A 6 -2.79 -5.15 -6.30
C LEU A 6 -1.45 -5.36 -5.57
N LEU A 7 -1.47 -6.21 -4.54
CA LEU A 7 -0.29 -6.59 -3.76
C LEU A 7 -0.26 -8.09 -3.55
N ILE A 8 0.93 -8.62 -3.29
CA ILE A 8 1.13 -10.04 -2.97
C ILE A 8 1.63 -10.19 -1.53
N LYS A 9 1.16 -11.24 -0.86
CA LYS A 9 1.76 -11.72 0.39
C LYS A 9 3.05 -12.47 0.08
N ALA A 10 3.95 -12.52 1.04
CA ALA A 10 5.21 -13.24 0.95
C ALA A 10 5.69 -13.73 2.32
N GLY A 11 6.74 -14.56 2.27
CA GLY A 11 7.39 -15.14 3.46
C GLY A 11 6.70 -16.42 3.93
N MET A 12 7.42 -17.20 4.76
CA MET A 12 6.93 -18.47 5.31
C MET A 12 5.67 -18.30 6.17
N TYR A 13 5.52 -17.14 6.80
CA TYR A 13 4.48 -16.84 7.78
C TYR A 13 3.39 -15.91 7.25
N ASP A 14 3.36 -15.62 5.94
CA ASP A 14 2.33 -14.77 5.31
C ASP A 14 2.19 -13.35 5.90
N ASN A 15 3.18 -12.89 6.66
CA ASN A 15 3.20 -11.63 7.38
C ASN A 15 4.03 -10.54 6.68
N VAL A 16 4.43 -10.77 5.42
CA VAL A 16 5.17 -9.79 4.62
C VAL A 16 4.33 -9.37 3.42
N ILE A 17 4.17 -8.06 3.24
CA ILE A 17 3.64 -7.49 2.00
C ILE A 17 4.83 -7.23 1.08
N ARG A 18 4.80 -7.80 -0.13
CA ARG A 18 5.84 -7.56 -1.14
C ARG A 18 5.32 -6.64 -2.23
N VAL A 19 6.07 -5.58 -2.48
CA VAL A 19 5.79 -4.59 -3.52
C VAL A 19 6.69 -4.90 -4.73
N LEU A 20 6.07 -5.38 -5.81
CA LEU A 20 6.75 -5.66 -7.10
C LEU A 20 6.08 -4.83 -8.19
N VAL A 21 6.46 -3.56 -8.26
CA VAL A 21 6.01 -2.66 -9.34
C VAL A 21 6.88 -2.88 -10.59
N PRO A 22 6.34 -2.63 -11.80
CA PRO A 22 7.16 -2.62 -13.01
C PRO A 22 8.21 -1.50 -12.95
N LEU A 23 9.28 -1.64 -13.74
CA LEU A 23 10.39 -0.69 -13.76
C LEU A 23 10.02 0.67 -14.40
N ASP A 24 8.92 0.73 -15.15
CA ASP A 24 8.44 1.93 -15.84
C ASP A 24 7.30 2.64 -15.08
N VAL A 25 7.02 2.26 -13.83
CA VAL A 25 6.01 2.90 -13.00
C VAL A 25 6.35 4.37 -12.78
N THR A 26 5.34 5.25 -12.81
CA THR A 26 5.56 6.67 -12.54
C THR A 26 5.54 6.97 -11.05
N ASP A 27 6.23 8.05 -10.65
CA ASP A 27 6.21 8.53 -9.26
C ASP A 27 4.78 8.82 -8.77
N ASP A 28 3.91 9.36 -9.63
CA ASP A 28 2.51 9.65 -9.28
C ASP A 28 1.71 8.38 -9.00
N GLN A 29 1.93 7.31 -9.76
CA GLN A 29 1.30 6.01 -9.51
C GLN A 29 1.79 5.41 -8.18
N VAL A 30 3.08 5.55 -7.87
CA VAL A 30 3.63 5.10 -6.59
C VAL A 30 3.01 5.90 -5.43
N ARG A 31 2.91 7.23 -5.55
CA ARG A 31 2.27 8.08 -4.54
C ARG A 31 0.79 7.72 -4.32
N GLN A 32 0.05 7.47 -5.40
CA GLN A 32 -1.35 7.02 -5.30
C GLN A 32 -1.45 5.68 -4.55
N ALA A 33 -0.59 4.71 -4.89
CA ALA A 33 -0.57 3.40 -4.25
C ALA A 33 -0.24 3.50 -2.74
N LEU A 34 0.73 4.34 -2.38
CA LEU A 34 1.07 4.59 -0.98
C LEU A 34 -0.10 5.23 -0.21
N GLY A 35 -0.81 6.20 -0.81
CA GLY A 35 -1.99 6.78 -0.19
C GLY A 35 -3.12 5.76 0.05
N ILE A 36 -3.32 4.81 -0.86
CA ILE A 36 -4.27 3.70 -0.67
C ILE A 36 -3.82 2.80 0.49
N LEU A 37 -2.51 2.52 0.59
CA LEU A 37 -1.96 1.67 1.64
C LEU A 37 -2.06 2.34 3.02
N ASP A 38 -1.78 3.64 3.11
CA ASP A 38 -1.92 4.43 4.33
C ASP A 38 -3.36 4.45 4.83
N ALA A 39 -4.33 4.66 3.93
CA ALA A 39 -5.75 4.62 4.29
C ALA A 39 -6.17 3.24 4.83
N ALA A 40 -5.69 2.16 4.22
CA ALA A 40 -5.96 0.79 4.68
C ALA A 40 -5.33 0.51 6.05
N PHE A 41 -4.11 0.99 6.31
CA PHE A 41 -3.50 0.87 7.63
C PHE A 41 -4.20 1.71 8.68
N ALA A 42 -4.61 2.94 8.34
CA ALA A 42 -5.39 3.80 9.23
C ALA A 42 -6.73 3.14 9.64
N GLU A 43 -7.44 2.55 8.69
CA GLU A 43 -8.69 1.80 8.92
C GLU A 43 -8.48 0.64 9.92
N VAL A 44 -7.43 -0.16 9.75
CA VAL A 44 -7.14 -1.32 10.60
C VAL A 44 -6.55 -0.93 11.95
N ALA A 45 -5.72 0.11 12.00
CA ALA A 45 -5.10 0.59 13.23
C ALA A 45 -6.07 1.42 14.09
N GLY A 46 -7.21 1.84 13.55
CA GLY A 46 -8.14 2.78 14.21
C GLY A 46 -7.54 4.19 14.39
N ALA A 47 -6.49 4.52 13.63
CA ALA A 47 -5.75 5.79 13.74
C ALA A 47 -6.13 6.76 12.61
N VAL A 48 -6.13 8.06 12.91
CA VAL A 48 -6.38 9.15 11.95
C VAL A 48 -5.16 9.28 11.01
N PRO A 49 -5.33 9.44 9.68
CA PRO A 49 -4.22 9.38 8.72
C PRO A 49 -3.14 10.46 8.97
N SER A 50 -1.88 10.05 9.12
CA SER A 50 -0.69 10.89 9.34
C SER A 50 -0.19 11.62 8.08
N SER A 51 -1.07 12.05 7.19
CA SER A 51 -0.66 12.85 6.02
C SER A 51 -0.53 14.33 6.38
N THR A 52 0.50 14.64 7.17
CA THR A 52 1.06 16.00 7.31
C THR A 52 2.58 15.87 7.40
N ILE A 53 3.25 15.59 6.28
CA ILE A 53 4.66 15.94 6.06
C ILE A 53 4.87 16.28 4.58
#